data_AF-A0A5K1JD28-F1
#
_entry.id   AF-A0A5K1JD28-F1
#
_cell.length_a   1.000
_cell.length_b   1.000
_cell.length_c   1.000
_cell.angle_alpha   90.00
_cell.angle_beta   90.00
_cell.angle_gamma   90.00
#
_symmetry.space_group_name_H-M   'P 1'
#
loop_
_entity.id
_entity.type
_entity.pdbx_description
1 polymer ?
#
loop_
_entity_poly.entity_id
_entity_poly.type
_entity_poly.pdbx_seq_one_letter_code
_entity_poly.pdbx_strand_id
1 'polypeptide(L)'
;MIFAKKARSINLDDDQYATTIYSFTKQREYPVIVGRRFLSAGENVLIIDDFLANGCALEGLIRLCAFAGANVAGIGIAVEKAFQGGGGRLRERGGYRVESLARVAGMDAERGTIEFV
;
A
#
# COMPACT_ATOMS: atom_id res chain seq x y z
N MET A 1 7.44 0.99 -14.38
CA MET A 1 6.37 1.44 -13.45
C MET A 1 5.16 0.56 -13.69
N ILE A 2 4.64 -0.09 -12.65
CA ILE A 2 3.50 -1.02 -12.70
C ILE A 2 2.39 -0.46 -11.83
N PHE A 3 1.14 -0.52 -12.30
CA PHE A 3 -0.02 -0.03 -11.56
C PHE A 3 -0.89 -1.19 -11.09
N ALA A 4 -1.03 -1.35 -9.78
CA ALA A 4 -2.02 -2.25 -9.21
C ALA A 4 -3.42 -1.61 -9.28
N LYS A 5 -4.44 -2.37 -9.68
CA LYS A 5 -5.80 -1.86 -9.86
C LYS A 5 -6.72 -2.34 -8.75
N LYS A 6 -7.62 -1.45 -8.29
CA LYS A 6 -8.65 -1.69 -7.26
C LYS A 6 -9.97 -2.25 -7.82
N ALA A 7 -10.04 -2.51 -9.12
CA ALA A 7 -11.23 -3.05 -9.79
C ALA A 7 -10.84 -4.01 -10.91
N ARG A 8 -11.59 -5.12 -11.06
CA ARG A 8 -11.49 -6.00 -12.23
C ARG A 8 -11.88 -5.21 -13.48
N SER A 9 -10.94 -5.07 -14.41
CA SER A 9 -11.27 -4.71 -15.79
C SER A 9 -11.84 -5.96 -16.47
N ILE A 10 -12.93 -5.79 -17.22
CA ILE A 10 -13.62 -6.86 -17.97
C ILE A 10 -12.68 -7.60 -18.97
N ASN A 11 -11.51 -7.01 -19.31
CA ASN A 11 -10.58 -7.51 -20.34
C ASN A 11 -9.17 -7.86 -19.82
N LEU A 12 -8.96 -8.15 -18.52
CA LEU A 12 -7.66 -8.65 -18.06
C LEU A 12 -7.69 -10.18 -17.97
N ASP A 13 -6.85 -10.82 -18.78
CA ASP A 13 -6.57 -12.27 -18.84
C ASP A 13 -6.57 -12.94 -17.44
N ASP A 14 -6.99 -14.21 -17.37
CA ASP A 14 -7.06 -15.04 -16.14
C ASP A 14 -5.72 -15.20 -15.39
N ASP A 15 -4.62 -14.69 -15.94
CA ASP A 15 -3.27 -14.79 -15.37
C ASP A 15 -2.91 -13.61 -14.45
N GLN A 16 -3.45 -13.62 -13.23
CA GLN A 16 -3.30 -12.53 -12.25
C GLN A 16 -2.94 -13.02 -10.84
N TYR A 17 -2.21 -12.18 -10.09
CA TYR A 17 -2.17 -12.22 -8.64
C TYR A 17 -3.30 -11.35 -8.09
N ALA A 18 -4.04 -11.87 -7.10
CA ALA A 18 -5.17 -11.19 -6.48
C ALA A 18 -5.16 -11.33 -4.97
N THR A 19 -5.56 -10.29 -4.26
CA THR A 19 -5.86 -10.31 -2.82
C THR A 19 -7.03 -9.38 -2.52
N THR A 20 -7.59 -9.45 -1.30
CA THR A 20 -8.63 -8.52 -0.84
C THR A 20 -8.11 -7.66 0.31
N ILE A 21 -8.49 -6.39 0.30
CA ILE A 21 -8.23 -5.44 1.38
C ILE A 21 -9.56 -4.92 1.92
N TYR A 22 -9.68 -4.84 3.24
CA TYR A 22 -10.86 -4.28 3.89
C TYR A 22 -10.73 -2.77 4.04
N SER A 23 -11.72 -2.04 3.53
CA SER A 23 -11.83 -0.60 3.75
C SER A 23 -12.72 -0.31 4.95
N PHE A 24 -12.12 0.07 6.08
CA PHE A 24 -12.85 0.44 7.29
C PHE A 24 -13.76 1.65 7.11
N THR A 25 -13.41 2.60 6.23
CA THR A 25 -14.23 3.79 5.98
C THR A 25 -15.43 3.51 5.06
N LYS A 26 -15.39 2.43 4.28
CA LYS A 26 -16.46 2.04 3.34
C LYS A 26 -17.14 0.72 3.73
N GLN A 27 -16.71 0.09 4.82
CA GLN A 27 -17.14 -1.22 5.31
C GLN A 27 -17.25 -2.27 4.19
N ARG A 28 -16.29 -2.28 3.27
CA ARG A 28 -16.32 -3.10 2.06
C ARG A 28 -14.94 -3.64 1.74
N GLU A 29 -14.91 -4.87 1.25
CA GLU A 29 -13.72 -5.47 0.67
C GLU A 29 -13.50 -5.01 -0.77
N TYR A 30 -12.25 -4.70 -1.10
CA TYR A 30 -11.84 -4.34 -2.45
C TYR A 30 -10.80 -5.34 -2.94
N PRO A 31 -10.93 -5.86 -4.18
CA PRO A 31 -9.88 -6.64 -4.78
C PRO A 31 -8.70 -5.74 -5.16
N VAL A 32 -7.50 -6.23 -4.93
CA VAL A 32 -6.26 -5.66 -5.46
C VAL A 32 -5.65 -6.69 -6.40
N ILE A 33 -5.43 -6.31 -7.65
CA ILE A 33 -4.99 -7.22 -8.71
C ILE A 33 -3.77 -6.66 -9.45
N VAL A 34 -2.87 -7.57 -9.83
CA VAL A 34 -1.71 -7.35 -10.72
C VAL A 34 -1.61 -8.53 -11.68
N GLY A 35 -1.44 -8.26 -12.98
CA GLY A 35 -1.18 -9.32 -13.97
C GLY A 35 0.16 -9.99 -13.73
N ARG A 36 0.24 -11.33 -13.81
CA ARG A 36 1.48 -12.07 -13.50
C ARG A 36 2.67 -11.67 -14.35
N ARG A 37 2.43 -11.31 -15.61
CA ARG A 37 3.46 -10.77 -16.53
C ARG A 37 4.22 -9.53 -16.00
N PHE A 38 3.73 -8.90 -14.93
CA PHE A 38 4.33 -7.69 -14.37
C PHE A 38 5.11 -7.94 -13.07
N LEU A 39 5.06 -9.14 -12.48
CA LEU A 39 5.82 -9.47 -11.28
C LEU A 39 6.44 -10.85 -11.42
N SER A 40 7.76 -10.90 -11.48
CA SER A 40 8.52 -12.14 -11.55
C SER A 40 9.16 -12.49 -10.21
N ALA A 41 9.35 -13.79 -9.97
CA ALA A 41 10.05 -14.25 -8.78
C ALA A 41 11.49 -13.72 -8.74
N GLY A 42 11.93 -13.29 -7.55
CA GLY A 42 13.26 -12.75 -7.32
C GLY A 42 13.45 -11.26 -7.69
N GLU A 43 12.49 -10.61 -8.33
CA GLU A 43 12.59 -9.18 -8.63
C GLU A 43 12.52 -8.32 -7.35
N ASN A 44 13.24 -7.21 -7.35
CA ASN A 44 13.21 -6.22 -6.27
C ASN A 44 12.21 -5.11 -6.59
N VAL A 45 11.17 -4.98 -5.77
CA VAL A 45 10.04 -4.08 -5.98
C VAL A 45 10.09 -2.93 -4.96
N LEU A 46 10.02 -1.71 -5.46
CA LEU A 46 9.76 -0.51 -4.67
C LEU A 46 8.27 -0.18 -4.77
N ILE A 47 7.55 -0.22 -3.64
CA ILE A 47 6.14 0.13 -3.59
C ILE A 47 6.01 1.65 -3.40
N ILE A 48 5.17 2.29 -4.21
CA ILE A 48 4.89 3.73 -4.11
C ILE A 48 3.38 3.94 -3.94
N ASP A 49 2.98 4.78 -2.97
CA ASP A 49 1.59 5.15 -2.75
C ASP A 49 1.45 6.62 -2.34
N ASP A 50 0.25 7.19 -2.50
CA ASP A 50 -0.02 8.59 -2.18
C ASP A 50 -0.17 8.80 -0.66
N PHE A 51 -0.99 7.99 0.01
CA PHE A 51 -1.33 8.14 1.41
C PHE A 51 -1.12 6.86 2.22
N LEU A 52 -0.38 6.99 3.32
CA LEU A 52 -0.31 5.97 4.35
C LEU A 52 -1.15 6.35 5.57
N ALA A 53 -2.25 5.63 5.74
CA ALA A 53 -3.14 5.72 6.90
C ALA A 53 -2.96 4.49 7.81
N ASN A 54 -3.92 3.56 7.76
CA ASN A 54 -3.86 2.28 8.46
C ASN A 54 -3.01 1.22 7.73
N GLY A 55 -2.54 1.48 6.51
CA GLY A 55 -1.66 0.56 5.77
C GLY A 55 -2.36 -0.60 5.05
N CYS A 56 -3.68 -0.74 5.10
CA CYS A 56 -4.40 -1.88 4.48
C CYS A 56 -4.09 -2.06 2.98
N ALA A 57 -3.95 -0.96 2.22
CA ALA A 57 -3.63 -1.03 0.80
C ALA A 57 -2.22 -1.58 0.56
N LEU A 58 -1.24 -1.07 1.30
CA LEU A 58 0.15 -1.54 1.25
C LEU A 58 0.27 -3.00 1.66
N GLU A 59 -0.46 -3.45 2.68
CA GLU A 59 -0.50 -4.86 3.06
C GLU A 59 -0.99 -5.74 1.89
N GLY A 60 -1.97 -5.27 1.12
CA GLY A 60 -2.40 -5.94 -0.10
C GLY A 60 -1.28 -6.03 -1.15
N LEU A 61 -0.58 -4.93 -1.41
CA LEU A 61 0.53 -4.91 -2.37
C LEU A 61 1.70 -5.81 -1.95
N ILE A 62 2.04 -5.81 -0.65
CA ILE A 62 3.06 -6.69 -0.08
C ILE A 62 2.67 -8.15 -0.27
N ARG A 63 1.40 -8.52 -0.01
CA ARG A 63 0.89 -9.89 -0.25
C ARG A 63 1.00 -10.28 -1.72
N LEU A 64 0.71 -9.38 -2.66
CA LEU A 64 0.87 -9.66 -4.08
C LEU A 64 2.34 -9.92 -4.45
N CYS A 65 3.27 -9.14 -3.90
CA CYS A 65 4.70 -9.37 -4.10
C CYS A 65 5.11 -10.75 -3.53
N ALA A 66 4.62 -11.10 -2.34
CA ALA A 66 4.86 -12.40 -1.74
C ALA A 66 4.31 -13.56 -2.59
N PHE A 67 3.09 -13.44 -3.14
CA PHE A 67 2.52 -14.44 -4.04
C PHE A 67 3.31 -14.59 -5.34
N ALA A 68 3.95 -13.51 -5.82
CA ALA A 68 4.83 -13.54 -6.97
C ALA A 68 6.24 -14.09 -6.67
N GLY A 69 6.59 -14.27 -5.39
CA GLY A 69 7.97 -14.57 -4.98
C GLY A 69 8.92 -13.39 -5.21
N ALA A 70 8.39 -12.17 -5.28
CA ALA A 70 9.17 -10.94 -5.43
C ALA A 70 9.57 -10.37 -4.06
N ASN A 71 10.66 -9.62 -4.04
CA ASN A 71 11.23 -9.01 -2.85
C ASN A 71 10.78 -7.55 -2.74
N VAL A 72 10.18 -7.15 -1.62
CA VAL A 72 9.87 -5.73 -1.37
C VAL A 72 11.14 -5.04 -0.86
N ALA A 73 11.78 -4.25 -1.71
CA ALA A 73 13.00 -3.52 -1.39
C ALA A 73 12.76 -2.29 -0.50
N GLY A 74 11.54 -1.76 -0.51
CA GLY A 74 11.14 -0.60 0.28
C GLY A 74 9.76 -0.10 -0.09
N ILE A 75 9.30 0.88 0.67
CA ILE A 75 8.00 1.53 0.51
C ILE A 75 8.22 3.05 0.56
N GLY A 76 7.84 3.75 -0.51
CA GLY A 76 7.85 5.21 -0.59
C GLY A 76 6.42 5.76 -0.55
N ILE A 77 6.17 6.73 0.33
CA ILE A 77 4.86 7.33 0.53
C ILE A 77 4.95 8.84 0.38
N ALA A 78 4.00 9.44 -0.34
CA ALA A 78 3.96 10.90 -0.40
C ALA A 78 3.55 11.52 0.95
N VAL A 79 2.43 11.08 1.54
CA VAL A 79 1.94 11.58 2.83
C VAL A 79 1.58 10.45 3.80
N GLU A 80 2.27 10.37 4.94
CA GLU A 80 1.96 9.46 6.05
C GLU A 80 1.16 10.17 7.13
N LYS A 81 0.00 9.65 7.51
CA LYS A 81 -0.73 10.06 8.73
C LYS A 81 -0.19 9.26 9.91
N ALA A 82 0.90 9.74 10.50
CA ALA A 82 1.65 9.06 11.55
C ALA A 82 0.79 8.72 12.77
N PHE A 83 -0.20 9.55 13.09
CA PHE A 83 -1.16 9.32 14.18
C PHE A 83 -2.09 8.11 13.98
N GLN A 84 -2.15 7.51 12.78
CA GLN A 84 -2.94 6.31 12.51
C GLN A 84 -2.13 4.99 12.63
N GLY A 85 -0.81 5.10 12.82
CA GLY A 85 0.06 3.97 13.17
C GLY A 85 0.33 2.93 12.07
N GLY A 86 -0.16 3.12 10.84
CA GLY A 86 0.09 2.18 9.73
C GLY A 86 1.58 2.06 9.37
N GLY A 87 2.29 3.20 9.27
CA GLY A 87 3.72 3.18 8.98
C GLY A 87 4.56 2.62 10.12
N GLY A 88 4.19 2.86 11.38
CA GLY A 88 4.82 2.20 12.54
C GLY A 88 4.72 0.68 12.44
N ARG A 89 3.52 0.14 12.17
CA ARG A 89 3.33 -1.31 12.00
C ARG A 89 4.16 -1.91 10.87
N LEU A 90 4.24 -1.24 9.71
CA LEU A 90 5.02 -1.72 8.57
C LEU A 90 6.52 -1.74 8.86
N ARG A 91 7.03 -0.74 9.60
CA ARG A 91 8.43 -0.69 10.03
C ARG A 91 8.74 -1.72 11.12
N GLU A 92 8.00 -1.68 12.22
CA GLU A 92 8.30 -2.45 13.44
C GLU A 92 7.95 -3.93 13.33
N ARG A 93 6.78 -4.25 12.75
CA ARG A 93 6.30 -5.64 12.64
C ARG A 93 6.58 -6.25 11.28
N GLY A 94 6.52 -5.43 10.23
CA GLY A 94 6.77 -5.87 8.87
C GLY A 94 8.26 -5.91 8.50
N GLY A 95 9.12 -5.19 9.23
CA GLY A 95 10.55 -5.09 8.91
C GLY A 95 10.83 -4.32 7.62
N TYR A 96 9.86 -3.57 7.08
CA TYR A 96 10.00 -2.85 5.82
C TYR A 96 10.64 -1.48 6.04
N ARG A 97 11.50 -1.08 5.10
CA ARG A 97 11.96 0.31 4.99
C ARG A 97 10.83 1.17 4.42
N VAL A 98 10.22 2.00 5.27
CA VAL A 98 9.15 2.92 4.87
C VAL A 98 9.64 4.36 4.95
N GLU A 99 9.76 4.98 3.79
CA GLU A 99 10.16 6.38 3.61
C GLU A 99 8.92 7.20 3.25
N SER A 100 8.71 8.33 3.93
CA SER A 100 7.55 9.18 3.72
C SER A 100 7.99 10.63 3.54
N LEU A 101 7.54 11.28 2.46
CA LEU A 101 7.97 12.64 2.13
C LEU A 101 7.40 13.67 3.10
N ALA A 102 6.15 13.50 3.52
CA ALA A 102 5.52 14.28 4.58
C ALA A 102 4.91 13.33 5.62
N ARG A 103 5.18 13.58 6.90
CA ARG A 103 4.61 12.80 8.00
C ARG A 103 3.78 13.73 8.87
N VAL A 104 2.48 13.46 8.93
CA VAL A 104 1.49 14.27 9.65
C VAL A 104 1.28 13.67 11.03
N ALA A 105 1.59 14.44 12.06
CA ALA A 105 1.41 14.12 13.48
C ALA A 105 -0.02 14.35 13.96
N GLY A 106 -0.72 15.31 13.37
CA GLY A 106 -2.09 15.66 13.76
C GLY A 106 -2.80 16.49 12.69
N MET A 107 -4.13 16.41 12.67
CA MET A 107 -4.99 17.21 11.79
C MET A 107 -6.25 17.61 12.55
N ASP A 108 -6.63 18.88 12.44
CA ASP A 108 -7.88 19.42 12.99
C ASP A 108 -8.62 20.15 11.86
N ALA A 109 -9.78 19.61 11.48
CA ALA A 109 -10.60 20.15 10.39
C ALA A 109 -11.36 21.41 10.79
N GLU A 110 -11.72 21.58 12.07
CA GLU A 110 -12.44 22.77 12.55
C GLU A 110 -11.50 23.97 12.60
N ARG A 111 -10.25 23.75 13.02
CA ARG A 111 -9.21 24.79 13.06
C ARG A 111 -8.46 24.97 11.76
N GLY A 112 -8.56 24.02 10.83
CA GLY A 112 -7.83 24.03 9.56
C GLY A 112 -6.31 23.82 9.73
N THR A 113 -5.88 23.11 10.78
CA THR A 113 -4.46 22.95 11.13
C THR A 113 -3.94 21.55 10.81
N ILE A 114 -2.69 21.49 10.36
CA ILE A 114 -1.95 20.25 10.09
C ILE A 114 -0.58 20.36 10.78
N GLU A 115 -0.23 19.37 11.58
CA GLU A 115 1.03 19.29 12.30
C GLU A 115 1.90 18.18 11.70
N PHE A 116 3.21 18.44 11.51
CA PHE A 116 4.16 17.51 10.89
C PHE A 116 5.24 17.04 11.88
N VAL A 117 5.85 15.87 11.61
CA VAL A 117 6.96 15.26 12.36
C VAL A 117 8.10 14.81 11.46
#